data_AF-A0A8S3VB75-F1
#
_entry.id   AF-A0A8S3VB75-F1
#
_cell.length_a   1.000
_cell.length_b   1.000
_cell.length_c   1.000
_cell.angle_alpha   90.00
_cell.angle_beta   90.00
_cell.angle_gamma   90.00
#
_symmetry.space_group_name_H-M   'P 1'
#
loop_
_entity.id
_entity.type
_entity.pdbx_description
1 polymer ?
#
loop_
_entity_poly.entity_id
_entity_poly.type
_entity_poly.pdbx_seq_one_letter_code
_entity_poly.pdbx_strand_id
1 'polypeptide(L)'
;MGSCSKSCDYGGVKTRFRTQAISQKGRGKFCTGNAIEYYSCFNKCCLRSYNCLKTRNVYPKRRYVIMIMIVEIGKMKKMQKSCSIKYTSWNNAGRGNAAYLDRHHLYCHGNGILNMFELERSGNEIRYKYRCCDVFIRPYNQHKFSTRETTNSFTYDGSQNTVYLDRQYITCSGYGLLQSMKLVRNAGHTSWRYEYVCKHVLGDYGLRLGCYEYSTGFTKDGDGQNYYLDRQHVSCPHDHFMQYIHLNRNSDHTRIRYTIRCCEIIVP
;
A
#
# COMPACT_ATOMS: atom_id res chain seq x y z
N MET A 1 42.23 44.58 3.43
CA MET A 1 41.13 43.62 3.24
C MET A 1 41.13 42.71 4.46
N GLY A 2 39.98 42.46 5.10
CA GLY A 2 39.95 41.64 6.31
C GLY A 2 40.30 40.17 6.06
N SER A 3 40.78 39.49 7.10
CA SER A 3 40.87 38.03 7.11
C SER A 3 39.48 37.41 6.87
N CYS A 4 39.44 36.23 6.25
CA CYS A 4 38.17 35.54 6.06
C CYS A 4 37.56 35.21 7.42
N SER A 5 36.25 35.36 7.56
CA SER A 5 35.52 35.02 8.79
C SER A 5 35.62 33.54 9.19
N LYS A 6 36.10 32.70 8.28
CA LYS A 6 36.39 31.28 8.50
C LYS A 6 37.80 30.96 8.02
N SER A 7 38.44 29.97 8.62
CA SER A 7 39.75 29.46 8.16
C SER A 7 39.65 28.47 7.01
N CYS A 8 38.47 27.87 6.76
CA CYS A 8 38.13 26.99 5.64
C CYS A 8 36.58 26.79 5.55
N ASP A 9 36.08 25.93 4.65
CA ASP A 9 34.64 25.64 4.36
C ASP A 9 33.82 26.72 3.63
N TYR A 10 32.74 26.27 2.96
CA TYR A 10 31.82 27.15 2.22
C TYR A 10 31.21 28.26 3.11
N GLY A 11 31.00 29.42 2.49
CA GLY A 11 30.30 30.55 3.11
C GLY A 11 31.17 31.40 4.05
N GLY A 12 32.50 31.32 3.92
CA GLY A 12 33.38 32.35 4.48
C GLY A 12 33.14 33.69 3.79
N VAL A 13 33.23 34.78 4.55
CA VAL A 13 33.09 36.15 4.02
C VAL A 13 34.27 37.00 4.49
N LYS A 14 34.86 37.77 3.57
CA LYS A 14 35.83 38.83 3.85
C LYS A 14 35.14 40.17 3.71
N THR A 15 35.33 41.04 4.69
CA THR A 15 34.78 42.39 4.67
C THR A 15 35.87 43.40 4.34
N ARG A 16 35.54 44.37 3.51
CA ARG A 16 36.37 45.55 3.23
C ARG A 16 35.60 46.80 3.61
N PHE A 17 36.22 47.66 4.41
CA PHE A 17 35.70 48.97 4.75
C PHE A 17 36.27 50.01 3.80
N ARG A 18 35.41 50.93 3.37
CA ARG A 18 35.76 52.12 2.58
C ARG A 18 35.41 53.32 3.44
N THR A 19 36.41 54.12 3.76
CA THR A 19 36.22 55.40 4.45
C THR A 19 36.23 56.51 3.42
N GLN A 20 35.40 57.53 3.65
CA GLN A 20 35.51 58.76 2.86
C GLN A 20 36.84 59.41 3.22
N ALA A 21 37.68 59.66 2.22
CA ALA A 21 39.00 60.24 2.44
C ALA A 21 38.93 61.68 2.98
N ILE A 22 37.81 62.37 2.75
CA ILE A 22 37.56 63.74 3.18
C ILE A 22 36.16 63.78 3.79
N SER A 23 36.04 64.25 5.02
CA SER A 23 34.76 64.51 5.68
C SER A 23 34.06 65.71 5.02
N GLN A 24 32.73 65.65 4.87
CA GLN A 24 31.94 66.72 4.26
C GLN A 24 32.28 68.09 4.87
N LYS A 25 32.65 69.04 4.02
CA LYS A 25 32.76 70.47 4.37
C LYS A 25 31.63 71.24 3.68
N GLY A 26 30.88 72.02 4.46
CA GLY A 26 29.77 72.83 3.96
C GLY A 26 28.63 72.00 3.33
N ARG A 27 28.14 72.43 2.16
CA ARG A 27 26.99 71.81 1.46
C ARG A 27 27.36 70.61 0.55
N GLY A 28 28.56 70.04 0.67
CA GLY A 28 28.97 68.88 -0.13
C GLY A 28 28.05 67.68 0.10
N LYS A 29 27.74 66.89 -0.94
CA LYS A 29 26.90 65.70 -0.76
C LYS A 29 27.75 64.53 -0.23
N PHE A 30 27.18 63.72 0.67
CA PHE A 30 27.80 62.49 1.14
C PHE A 30 28.10 61.54 -0.04
N CYS A 31 29.18 60.77 0.04
CA CYS A 31 29.43 59.70 -0.91
C CYS A 31 28.26 58.70 -0.85
N THR A 32 27.68 58.40 -2.01
CA THR A 32 26.58 57.45 -2.13
C THR A 32 27.13 56.03 -2.29
N GLY A 33 26.39 55.05 -1.77
CA GLY A 33 26.78 53.63 -1.75
C GLY A 33 27.23 53.13 -0.38
N ASN A 34 27.38 51.82 -0.24
CA ASN A 34 27.74 51.19 1.04
C ASN A 34 29.23 51.35 1.34
N ALA A 35 29.56 51.80 2.55
CA ALA A 35 30.92 51.87 3.07
C ALA A 35 31.55 50.49 3.36
N ILE A 36 30.79 49.40 3.14
CA ILE A 36 31.15 48.03 3.48
C ILE A 36 30.90 47.14 2.26
N GLU A 37 31.94 46.44 1.82
CA GLU A 37 31.89 45.44 0.76
C GLU A 37 32.16 44.04 1.31
N TYR A 38 31.39 43.05 0.87
CA TYR A 38 31.51 41.65 1.27
C TYR A 38 31.96 40.79 0.10
N TYR A 39 33.00 39.97 0.31
CA TYR A 39 33.54 39.03 -0.66
C TYR A 39 33.46 37.61 -0.12
N SER A 40 33.07 36.64 -0.94
CA SER A 40 33.12 35.23 -0.56
C SER A 40 34.56 34.72 -0.50
N CYS A 41 34.85 33.85 0.47
CA CYS A 41 36.14 33.19 0.62
C CYS A 41 35.95 31.71 1.04
N PHE A 42 36.96 30.89 0.73
CA PHE A 42 36.99 29.43 0.95
C PHE A 42 35.85 28.66 0.27
N ASN A 43 35.93 28.54 -1.06
CA ASN A 43 34.97 27.77 -1.88
C ASN A 43 35.27 26.26 -1.95
N LYS A 44 36.04 25.72 -0.99
CA LYS A 44 36.42 24.30 -0.92
C LYS A 44 36.25 23.79 0.51
N CYS A 45 35.80 22.54 0.64
CA CYS A 45 35.53 21.87 1.92
C CYS A 45 36.86 21.47 2.59
N CYS A 46 36.96 21.64 3.91
CA CYS A 46 38.15 21.21 4.65
C CYS A 46 38.12 19.69 4.87
N LEU A 47 39.21 19.01 4.52
CA LEU A 47 39.37 17.58 4.82
C LEU A 47 39.68 17.39 6.31
N ARG A 48 38.62 17.35 7.14
CA ARG A 48 38.45 16.49 8.33
C ARG A 48 37.27 17.00 9.18
N SER A 49 36.28 16.11 9.36
CA SER A 49 35.29 16.07 10.44
C SER A 49 33.94 16.80 10.32
N TYR A 50 33.55 17.41 9.19
CA TYR A 50 32.18 17.95 9.02
C TYR A 50 31.59 17.76 7.61
N ASN A 51 30.28 17.49 7.56
CA ASN A 51 29.51 17.18 6.35
C ASN A 51 29.13 18.49 5.62
N CYS A 52 29.85 18.80 4.54
CA CYS A 52 29.65 19.97 3.68
C CYS A 52 28.42 19.80 2.75
N LEU A 53 27.21 19.71 3.30
CA LEU A 53 25.98 19.77 2.51
C LEU A 53 25.63 21.23 2.24
N LYS A 54 25.61 21.60 0.94
CA LYS A 54 25.16 22.91 0.45
C LYS A 54 23.67 23.11 0.74
N THR A 55 23.30 23.58 1.93
CA THR A 55 22.05 24.32 2.14
C THR A 55 22.19 25.28 3.33
N ARG A 56 21.91 26.56 3.09
CA ARG A 56 21.82 27.61 4.11
C ARG A 56 20.71 27.25 5.10
N ASN A 57 21.02 27.16 6.40
CA ASN A 57 20.29 27.78 7.52
C ASN A 57 20.90 27.30 8.85
N VAL A 58 21.38 28.24 9.67
CA VAL A 58 22.01 28.00 10.98
C VAL A 58 21.13 28.61 12.07
N TYR A 59 20.73 27.82 13.08
CA TYR A 59 20.12 28.31 14.32
C TYR A 59 21.06 28.08 15.53
N PRO A 60 21.04 28.96 16.55
CA PRO A 60 22.02 28.95 17.63
C PRO A 60 21.79 27.82 18.65
N LYS A 61 22.89 27.12 18.96
CA LYS A 61 22.99 26.03 19.94
C LYS A 61 22.99 26.57 21.37
N ARG A 62 21.88 26.43 22.11
CA ARG A 62 21.91 26.18 23.58
C ARG A 62 20.59 25.79 24.26
N ARG A 63 19.49 25.53 23.54
CA ARG A 63 18.24 25.01 24.13
C ARG A 63 17.46 24.02 23.23
N TYR A 64 18.10 22.94 22.77
CA TYR A 64 17.43 21.84 22.03
C TYR A 64 17.88 20.47 22.53
N VAL A 65 17.95 20.28 23.85
CA VAL A 65 18.02 18.93 24.45
C VAL A 65 16.67 18.20 24.30
N ILE A 66 15.61 18.91 23.92
CA ILE A 66 14.26 18.37 23.78
C ILE A 66 13.64 19.07 22.56
N MET A 67 13.78 18.49 21.37
CA MET A 67 12.86 18.64 20.22
C MET A 67 13.59 18.28 18.91
N ILE A 68 13.10 17.19 18.31
CA ILE A 68 13.17 16.90 16.87
C ILE A 68 14.44 16.15 16.40
N MET A 69 14.50 14.86 16.75
CA MET A 69 14.35 13.78 15.75
C MET A 69 15.37 13.66 14.60
N ILE A 70 16.58 14.21 14.65
CA ILE A 70 17.60 13.93 13.60
C ILE A 70 18.35 12.62 13.91
N VAL A 71 17.57 11.55 14.11
CA VAL A 71 17.92 10.17 13.72
C VAL A 71 17.23 9.89 12.37
N GLU A 72 17.23 10.87 11.45
CA GLU A 72 16.69 10.70 10.09
C GLU A 72 17.82 10.66 9.06
N ILE A 73 18.85 9.89 9.38
CA ILE A 73 19.54 9.11 8.36
C ILE A 73 18.50 8.07 7.87
N GLY A 74 17.93 8.28 6.69
CA GLY A 74 17.40 7.20 5.84
C GLY A 74 16.33 6.28 6.42
N LYS A 75 15.23 6.80 6.97
CA LYS A 75 14.01 5.97 7.15
C LYS A 75 13.31 5.80 5.80
N MET A 76 13.85 4.96 4.91
CA MET A 76 13.06 4.50 3.76
C MET A 76 11.77 3.89 4.30
N LYS A 77 10.63 4.40 3.85
CA LYS A 77 9.35 3.79 4.22
C LYS A 77 9.35 2.37 3.67
N LYS A 78 9.11 1.39 4.52
CA LYS A 78 9.11 -0.03 4.13
C LYS A 78 7.82 -0.68 4.55
N MET A 79 7.17 -1.35 3.60
CA MET A 79 6.08 -2.26 3.88
C MET A 79 6.66 -3.52 4.55
N GLN A 80 6.15 -3.84 5.73
CA GLN A 80 6.32 -5.12 6.40
C GLN A 80 4.98 -5.83 6.40
N LYS A 81 5.01 -7.16 6.33
CA LYS A 81 3.81 -7.98 6.46
C LYS A 81 4.07 -9.18 7.36
N SER A 82 3.02 -9.62 8.02
CA SER A 82 2.99 -10.89 8.75
C SER A 82 1.78 -11.69 8.26
N CYS A 83 2.00 -12.94 7.83
CA CYS A 83 0.95 -13.74 7.23
C CYS A 83 0.64 -14.97 8.08
N SER A 84 -0.65 -15.33 8.13
CA SER A 84 -1.15 -16.52 8.80
C SER A 84 -2.14 -17.28 7.90
N ILE A 85 -2.11 -18.61 7.98
CA ILE A 85 -3.14 -19.45 7.37
C ILE A 85 -4.32 -19.56 8.32
N LYS A 86 -5.51 -19.42 7.76
CA LYS A 86 -6.79 -19.54 8.43
C LYS A 86 -7.68 -20.52 7.68
N TYR A 87 -8.71 -20.98 8.38
CA TYR A 87 -9.65 -21.96 7.88
C TYR A 87 -11.06 -21.54 8.25
N THR A 88 -12.00 -21.74 7.34
CA THR A 88 -13.39 -21.85 7.75
C THR A 88 -13.62 -23.23 8.36
N SER A 89 -14.67 -23.37 9.17
CA SER A 89 -15.07 -24.65 9.71
C SER A 89 -15.46 -25.61 8.58
N TRP A 90 -15.21 -26.91 8.77
CA TRP A 90 -15.76 -27.95 7.92
C TRP A 90 -17.30 -27.83 7.89
N ASN A 91 -17.87 -27.96 6.70
CA ASN A 91 -19.32 -28.03 6.51
C ASN A 91 -19.65 -28.96 5.36
N ASN A 92 -20.90 -29.44 5.31
CA ASN A 92 -21.34 -30.34 4.27
C ASN A 92 -21.19 -29.70 2.87
N ALA A 93 -20.73 -30.48 1.89
CA ALA A 93 -20.57 -30.05 0.49
C ALA A 93 -21.91 -29.98 -0.27
N GLY A 94 -23.03 -30.31 0.36
CA GLY A 94 -24.36 -30.24 -0.24
C GLY A 94 -24.53 -31.18 -1.44
N ARG A 95 -23.79 -32.29 -1.48
CA ARG A 95 -23.70 -33.18 -2.67
C ARG A 95 -23.30 -32.44 -3.95
N GLY A 96 -22.44 -31.41 -3.83
CA GLY A 96 -22.00 -30.60 -4.96
C GLY A 96 -22.78 -29.29 -5.16
N ASN A 97 -23.76 -29.00 -4.32
CA ASN A 97 -24.59 -27.81 -4.47
C ASN A 97 -23.85 -26.52 -4.04
N ALA A 98 -23.76 -25.54 -4.93
CA ALA A 98 -23.04 -24.29 -4.68
C ALA A 98 -23.67 -23.42 -3.58
N ALA A 99 -24.94 -23.61 -3.22
CA ALA A 99 -25.57 -22.92 -2.10
C ALA A 99 -24.80 -23.13 -0.79
N TYR A 100 -24.14 -24.28 -0.61
CA TYR A 100 -23.40 -24.59 0.62
C TYR A 100 -22.12 -23.77 0.78
N LEU A 101 -21.69 -23.06 -0.27
CA LEU A 101 -20.61 -22.09 -0.18
C LEU A 101 -20.99 -20.88 0.69
N ASP A 102 -22.30 -20.61 0.90
CA ASP A 102 -22.79 -19.50 1.72
C ASP A 102 -22.45 -19.61 3.22
N ARG A 103 -22.04 -20.79 3.64
CA ARG A 103 -21.65 -21.14 5.01
C ARG A 103 -20.23 -20.71 5.33
N HIS A 104 -19.44 -20.38 4.32
CA HIS A 104 -18.04 -20.03 4.47
C HIS A 104 -17.84 -18.53 4.34
N HIS A 105 -17.30 -17.93 5.39
CA HIS A 105 -16.92 -16.52 5.42
C HIS A 105 -15.40 -16.43 5.58
N LEU A 106 -14.72 -15.94 4.55
CA LEU A 106 -13.27 -15.73 4.61
C LEU A 106 -13.05 -14.33 5.16
N TYR A 107 -12.58 -14.24 6.41
CA TYR A 107 -12.44 -12.97 7.11
C TYR A 107 -11.04 -12.79 7.72
N CYS A 108 -10.32 -11.78 7.22
CA CYS A 108 -9.06 -11.32 7.78
C CYS A 108 -9.30 -10.24 8.84
N HIS A 109 -9.02 -10.59 10.10
CA HIS A 109 -9.23 -9.70 11.25
C HIS A 109 -8.18 -8.58 11.29
N GLY A 110 -8.46 -7.50 12.01
CA GLY A 110 -7.47 -6.44 12.26
C GLY A 110 -6.99 -5.79 10.97
N ASN A 111 -5.66 -5.79 10.75
CA ASN A 111 -5.03 -5.25 9.55
C ASN A 111 -4.79 -6.29 8.45
N GLY A 112 -5.37 -7.47 8.59
CA GLY A 112 -5.24 -8.56 7.64
C GLY A 112 -5.90 -8.26 6.31
N ILE A 113 -5.19 -8.58 5.24
CA ILE A 113 -5.66 -8.51 3.85
C ILE A 113 -5.55 -9.92 3.24
N LEU A 114 -6.53 -10.30 2.43
CA LEU A 114 -6.59 -11.61 1.79
C LEU A 114 -5.53 -11.71 0.70
N ASN A 115 -4.67 -12.73 0.82
CA ASN A 115 -3.60 -13.01 -0.13
C ASN A 115 -3.86 -14.28 -0.95
N MET A 116 -4.54 -15.28 -0.36
CA MET A 116 -4.75 -16.60 -0.96
C MET A 116 -6.03 -17.23 -0.43
N PHE A 117 -6.71 -18.02 -1.25
CA PHE A 117 -7.72 -18.97 -0.81
C PHE A 117 -7.72 -20.21 -1.70
N GLU A 118 -8.11 -21.34 -1.12
CA GLU A 118 -8.39 -22.59 -1.81
C GLU A 118 -9.49 -23.34 -1.07
N LEU A 119 -10.29 -24.11 -1.81
CA LEU A 119 -11.29 -24.99 -1.22
C LEU A 119 -10.65 -26.34 -0.92
N GLU A 120 -10.78 -26.82 0.31
CA GLU A 120 -10.34 -28.14 0.74
C GLU A 120 -11.54 -29.06 0.92
N ARG A 121 -11.32 -30.36 0.77
CA ARG A 121 -12.33 -31.40 0.92
C ARG A 121 -11.90 -32.47 1.90
N SER A 122 -12.87 -33.01 2.62
CA SER A 122 -12.71 -34.20 3.45
C SER A 122 -14.01 -35.00 3.41
N GLY A 123 -14.01 -36.10 2.65
CA GLY A 123 -15.23 -36.87 2.42
C GLY A 123 -16.36 -36.03 1.81
N ASN A 124 -17.47 -35.90 2.56
CA ASN A 124 -18.64 -35.11 2.18
C ASN A 124 -18.59 -33.65 2.68
N GLU A 125 -17.46 -33.23 3.23
CA GLU A 125 -17.28 -31.89 3.78
C GLU A 125 -16.32 -31.05 2.94
N ILE A 126 -16.54 -29.75 3.00
CA ILE A 126 -15.71 -28.71 2.41
C ILE A 126 -15.36 -27.66 3.46
N ARG A 127 -14.23 -26.99 3.25
CA ARG A 127 -13.88 -25.75 3.92
C ARG A 127 -13.03 -24.90 3.00
N TYR A 128 -12.85 -23.64 3.34
CA TYR A 128 -11.83 -22.81 2.73
C TYR A 128 -10.61 -22.73 3.62
N LYS A 129 -9.45 -22.98 3.03
CA LYS A 129 -8.15 -22.58 3.57
C LYS A 129 -7.76 -21.26 2.91
N TYR A 130 -7.34 -20.29 3.70
CA TYR A 130 -7.02 -18.96 3.19
C TYR A 130 -5.88 -18.31 3.96
N ARG A 131 -5.15 -17.41 3.31
CA ARG A 131 -4.03 -16.68 3.92
C ARG A 131 -4.41 -15.22 4.12
N CYS A 132 -4.31 -14.78 5.37
CA CYS A 132 -4.42 -13.39 5.75
C CYS A 132 -3.04 -12.82 6.05
N CYS A 133 -2.76 -11.62 5.56
CA CYS A 133 -1.51 -10.93 5.82
C CYS A 133 -1.78 -9.55 6.41
N ASP A 134 -1.35 -9.34 7.66
CA ASP A 134 -1.34 -8.03 8.28
C ASP A 134 -0.24 -7.16 7.66
N VAL A 135 -0.61 -5.95 7.22
CA VAL A 135 0.30 -5.01 6.56
C VAL A 135 0.62 -3.83 7.48
N PHE A 136 1.90 -3.51 7.60
CA PHE A 136 2.44 -2.40 8.39
C PHE A 136 3.42 -1.60 7.54
N ILE A 137 3.37 -0.28 7.55
CA ILE A 137 4.33 0.55 6.81
C ILE A 137 5.16 1.34 7.84
N ARG A 138 6.46 1.06 7.94
CA ARG A 138 7.33 1.76 8.90
C ARG A 138 7.75 3.14 8.40
N PRO A 139 8.01 4.13 9.29
CA PRO A 139 8.02 4.04 10.77
C PRO A 139 6.64 4.17 11.42
N TYR A 140 5.57 4.29 10.62
CA TYR A 140 4.21 4.47 11.13
C TYR A 140 3.61 3.12 11.56
N ASN A 141 3.61 2.86 12.87
CA ASN A 141 2.99 1.65 13.44
C ASN A 141 1.44 1.64 13.33
N GLN A 142 0.83 2.63 12.67
CA GLN A 142 -0.61 2.83 12.61
C GLN A 142 -1.00 3.54 11.32
N HIS A 143 -1.04 2.79 10.21
CA HIS A 143 -1.80 3.25 9.07
C HIS A 143 -3.28 3.13 9.41
N LYS A 144 -3.99 4.25 9.29
CA LYS A 144 -5.44 4.23 9.34
C LYS A 144 -5.87 3.50 8.08
N PHE A 145 -6.40 2.30 8.23
CA PHE A 145 -7.16 1.70 7.15
C PHE A 145 -8.61 2.12 7.33
N SER A 146 -9.30 2.42 6.24
CA SER A 146 -10.76 2.40 6.26
C SER A 146 -11.25 1.09 5.69
N THR A 147 -12.40 0.66 6.15
CA THR A 147 -13.12 -0.48 5.60
C THR A 147 -14.35 0.01 4.88
N ARG A 148 -14.61 -0.59 3.72
CA ARG A 148 -15.82 -0.36 2.94
C ARG A 148 -16.48 -1.70 2.68
N GLU A 149 -17.66 -1.89 3.25
CA GLU A 149 -18.53 -3.01 2.88
C GLU A 149 -19.09 -2.76 1.49
N THR A 150 -19.10 -3.79 0.66
CA THR A 150 -19.56 -3.73 -0.72
C THR A 150 -20.27 -5.02 -1.06
N THR A 151 -21.23 -4.90 -1.97
CA THR A 151 -21.95 -6.03 -2.54
C THR A 151 -22.05 -5.84 -4.03
N ASN A 152 -22.03 -6.92 -4.78
CA ASN A 152 -22.53 -6.90 -6.15
C ASN A 152 -24.06 -7.12 -6.15
N SER A 153 -24.68 -6.93 -7.31
CA SER A 153 -26.10 -7.22 -7.50
C SER A 153 -26.37 -8.72 -7.42
N PHE A 154 -27.56 -9.08 -6.94
CA PHE A 154 -28.03 -10.45 -7.01
C PHE A 154 -28.12 -10.92 -8.46
N THR A 155 -27.60 -12.11 -8.75
CA THR A 155 -27.83 -12.79 -10.03
C THR A 155 -28.45 -14.15 -9.77
N TYR A 156 -29.24 -14.63 -10.74
CA TYR A 156 -29.80 -15.99 -10.74
C TYR A 156 -28.72 -17.03 -10.47
N ASP A 157 -29.01 -17.96 -9.55
CA ASP A 157 -28.07 -18.95 -9.04
C ASP A 157 -27.93 -20.22 -9.91
N GLY A 158 -28.69 -20.31 -11.00
CA GLY A 158 -28.61 -21.46 -11.90
C GLY A 158 -29.12 -22.76 -11.28
N SER A 159 -30.10 -22.68 -10.38
CA SER A 159 -30.49 -23.82 -9.54
C SER A 159 -29.31 -24.31 -8.70
N GLN A 160 -28.53 -23.36 -8.20
CA GLN A 160 -27.39 -23.55 -7.31
C GLN A 160 -26.22 -24.32 -7.96
N ASN A 161 -26.04 -24.13 -9.26
CA ASN A 161 -24.94 -24.69 -10.03
C ASN A 161 -23.71 -23.76 -9.97
N THR A 162 -22.57 -24.30 -9.56
CA THR A 162 -21.31 -23.55 -9.34
C THR A 162 -20.89 -22.72 -10.55
N VAL A 163 -21.20 -23.16 -11.77
CA VAL A 163 -20.78 -22.44 -12.97
C VAL A 163 -21.39 -21.04 -13.05
N TYR A 164 -22.56 -20.80 -12.44
CA TYR A 164 -23.23 -19.49 -12.42
C TYR A 164 -22.56 -18.47 -11.50
N LEU A 165 -21.55 -18.88 -10.74
CA LEU A 165 -20.66 -17.95 -10.04
C LEU A 165 -19.83 -17.11 -11.03
N ASP A 166 -19.76 -17.52 -12.31
CA ASP A 166 -19.13 -16.73 -13.37
C ASP A 166 -19.87 -15.41 -13.70
N ARG A 167 -21.07 -15.21 -13.16
CA ARG A 167 -21.85 -13.96 -13.28
C ARG A 167 -21.52 -12.96 -12.19
N GLN A 168 -20.70 -13.37 -11.23
CA GLN A 168 -20.41 -12.67 -10.00
C GLN A 168 -18.92 -12.34 -9.95
N TYR A 169 -18.59 -11.11 -9.56
CA TYR A 169 -17.21 -10.70 -9.37
C TYR A 169 -17.07 -9.86 -8.11
N ILE A 170 -15.87 -9.87 -7.54
CA ILE A 170 -15.45 -9.03 -6.42
C ILE A 170 -14.49 -7.99 -6.98
N THR A 171 -14.66 -6.72 -6.63
CA THR A 171 -13.74 -5.65 -7.04
C THR A 171 -13.62 -4.59 -5.95
N CYS A 172 -12.39 -4.36 -5.49
CA CYS A 172 -12.06 -3.25 -4.62
C CYS A 172 -11.53 -2.07 -5.44
N SER A 173 -12.24 -0.94 -5.40
CA SER A 173 -11.90 0.25 -6.18
C SER A 173 -10.77 1.07 -5.55
N GLY A 174 -10.08 1.86 -6.37
CA GLY A 174 -9.00 2.74 -5.93
C GLY A 174 -7.87 1.98 -5.23
N TYR A 175 -7.55 2.39 -4.00
CA TYR A 175 -6.52 1.77 -3.16
C TYR A 175 -7.06 0.67 -2.22
N GLY A 176 -8.24 0.13 -2.52
CA GLY A 176 -8.86 -0.94 -1.73
C GLY A 176 -8.26 -2.31 -2.05
N LEU A 177 -8.01 -3.09 -1.01
CA LEU A 177 -7.61 -4.49 -1.09
C LEU A 177 -8.61 -5.36 -0.32
N LEU A 178 -8.85 -6.58 -0.77
CA LEU A 178 -9.87 -7.46 -0.25
C LEU A 178 -9.50 -7.95 1.15
N GLN A 179 -10.34 -7.66 2.15
CA GLN A 179 -10.19 -8.13 3.51
C GLN A 179 -11.04 -9.36 3.79
N SER A 180 -12.25 -9.38 3.23
CA SER A 180 -13.18 -10.48 3.43
C SER A 180 -14.14 -10.66 2.28
N MET A 181 -14.63 -11.89 2.15
CA MET A 181 -15.67 -12.24 1.19
C MET A 181 -16.54 -13.37 1.70
N LYS A 182 -17.82 -13.32 1.35
CA LYS A 182 -18.83 -14.32 1.66
C LYS A 182 -19.85 -14.40 0.52
N LEU A 183 -20.18 -15.61 0.08
CA LEU A 183 -21.34 -15.81 -0.79
C LEU A 183 -22.61 -15.74 0.06
N VAL A 184 -23.63 -15.03 -0.39
CA VAL A 184 -24.92 -14.96 0.28
C VAL A 184 -26.05 -15.18 -0.69
N ARG A 185 -27.16 -15.76 -0.21
CA ARG A 185 -28.36 -16.02 -1.00
C ARG A 185 -29.45 -15.03 -0.63
N ASN A 186 -30.33 -14.74 -1.59
CA ASN A 186 -31.56 -13.99 -1.31
C ASN A 186 -32.54 -14.82 -0.47
N ALA A 187 -33.56 -14.16 0.08
CA ALA A 187 -34.59 -14.81 0.90
C ALA A 187 -35.33 -15.95 0.16
N GLY A 188 -35.53 -15.80 -1.15
CA GLY A 188 -36.17 -16.82 -1.99
C GLY A 188 -35.25 -17.97 -2.42
N HIS A 189 -33.96 -17.91 -2.12
CA HIS A 189 -32.96 -18.92 -2.50
C HIS A 189 -32.93 -19.24 -4.01
N THR A 190 -33.09 -18.21 -4.84
CA THR A 190 -33.06 -18.27 -6.31
C THR A 190 -31.92 -17.46 -6.92
N SER A 191 -31.28 -16.62 -6.11
CA SER A 191 -30.21 -15.74 -6.53
C SER A 191 -29.17 -15.63 -5.42
N TRP A 192 -27.94 -15.32 -5.83
CA TRP A 192 -26.84 -15.07 -4.92
C TRP A 192 -26.08 -13.80 -5.25
N ARG A 193 -25.25 -13.37 -4.32
CA ARG A 193 -24.30 -12.29 -4.48
C ARG A 193 -23.07 -12.53 -3.59
N TYR A 194 -21.98 -11.83 -3.86
CA TYR A 194 -20.89 -11.69 -2.90
C TYR A 194 -21.12 -10.46 -2.02
N GLU A 195 -21.02 -10.68 -0.71
CA GLU A 195 -20.78 -9.66 0.30
C GLU A 195 -19.29 -9.65 0.62
N TYR A 196 -18.64 -8.49 0.51
CA TYR A 196 -17.20 -8.38 0.70
C TYR A 196 -16.79 -7.05 1.29
N VAL A 197 -15.65 -7.04 1.97
CA VAL A 197 -15.09 -5.84 2.59
C VAL A 197 -13.77 -5.49 1.92
N CYS A 198 -13.71 -4.27 1.41
CA CYS A 198 -12.49 -3.67 0.89
C CYS A 198 -11.84 -2.82 1.97
N LYS A 199 -10.57 -3.10 2.24
CA LYS A 199 -9.74 -2.36 3.17
C LYS A 199 -8.85 -1.39 2.39
N HIS A 200 -9.10 -0.10 2.58
CA HIS A 200 -8.40 0.97 1.89
C HIS A 200 -7.29 1.50 2.80
N VAL A 201 -6.09 1.64 2.23
CA VAL A 201 -4.98 2.32 2.90
C VAL A 201 -5.29 3.82 2.94
N LEU A 202 -5.47 4.42 4.12
CA LEU A 202 -5.61 5.87 4.27
C LEU A 202 -4.25 6.47 4.59
N GLY A 203 -3.95 7.60 3.94
CA GLY A 203 -2.84 8.46 4.31
C GLY A 203 -1.49 7.98 3.78
N ASP A 204 -1.10 8.50 2.62
CA ASP A 204 0.14 9.27 2.48
C ASP A 204 0.20 9.84 1.05
N TYR A 205 0.61 11.10 0.90
CA TYR A 205 0.87 11.70 -0.41
C TYR A 205 2.02 10.94 -1.09
N GLY A 206 1.68 10.01 -1.99
CA GLY A 206 2.65 9.24 -2.79
C GLY A 206 2.52 7.72 -2.74
N LEU A 207 1.59 7.15 -1.97
CA LEU A 207 1.29 5.71 -2.07
C LEU A 207 0.74 5.38 -3.46
N ARG A 208 1.21 4.26 -4.03
CA ARG A 208 0.73 3.73 -5.31
C ARG A 208 0.39 2.25 -5.15
N LEU A 209 -0.53 1.75 -5.98
CA LEU A 209 -0.70 0.32 -6.15
C LEU A 209 -0.05 -0.11 -7.45
N GLY A 210 0.92 -1.02 -7.35
CA GLY A 210 1.38 -1.82 -8.48
C GLY A 210 0.45 -3.01 -8.60
N CYS A 211 -0.17 -3.21 -9.76
CA CYS A 211 -1.11 -4.32 -9.94
C CYS A 211 -0.79 -5.08 -11.21
N TYR A 212 -1.08 -6.37 -11.19
CA TYR A 212 -1.14 -7.19 -12.38
C TYR A 212 -2.31 -8.17 -12.27
N GLU A 213 -2.77 -8.65 -13.41
CA GLU A 213 -3.84 -9.63 -13.52
C GLU A 213 -3.27 -10.94 -14.05
N TYR A 214 -3.76 -12.05 -13.52
CA TYR A 214 -3.49 -13.36 -14.07
C TYR A 214 -4.70 -14.27 -13.85
N SER A 215 -4.72 -15.40 -14.55
CA SER A 215 -5.71 -16.45 -14.31
C SER A 215 -5.05 -17.76 -13.87
N THR A 216 -5.75 -18.51 -13.02
CA THR A 216 -5.39 -19.90 -12.76
C THR A 216 -5.56 -20.76 -14.02
N GLY A 217 -5.00 -21.97 -13.98
CA GLY A 217 -5.22 -22.95 -15.04
C GLY A 217 -6.69 -23.40 -15.11
N PHE A 218 -7.15 -23.71 -16.32
CA PHE A 218 -8.48 -24.30 -16.50
C PHE A 218 -8.54 -25.71 -15.91
N THR A 219 -9.52 -25.99 -15.07
CA THR A 219 -9.83 -27.34 -14.56
C THR A 219 -11.26 -27.71 -14.92
N LYS A 220 -11.59 -29.01 -14.94
CA LYS A 220 -12.97 -29.45 -15.15
C LYS A 220 -13.90 -28.77 -14.15
N ASP A 221 -15.09 -28.36 -14.61
CA ASP A 221 -16.12 -27.72 -13.76
C ASP A 221 -16.96 -28.73 -12.96
N GLY A 222 -16.82 -30.02 -13.30
CA GLY A 222 -17.49 -31.11 -12.61
C GLY A 222 -19.00 -31.05 -12.71
N ASP A 223 -19.50 -30.65 -13.88
CA ASP A 223 -20.92 -30.47 -14.15
C ASP A 223 -21.59 -29.46 -13.20
N GLY A 224 -20.78 -28.54 -12.64
CA GLY A 224 -21.25 -27.50 -11.73
C GLY A 224 -21.22 -27.85 -10.26
N GLN A 225 -20.54 -28.92 -9.87
CA GLN A 225 -20.42 -29.32 -8.47
C GLN A 225 -19.41 -28.45 -7.72
N ASN A 226 -19.82 -27.91 -6.57
CA ASN A 226 -19.03 -26.94 -5.78
C ASN A 226 -17.65 -27.45 -5.38
N TYR A 227 -17.55 -28.73 -5.13
CA TYR A 227 -16.34 -29.34 -4.65
C TYR A 227 -15.31 -29.48 -5.77
N TYR A 228 -15.62 -29.20 -7.03
CA TYR A 228 -14.62 -29.08 -8.09
C TYR A 228 -13.79 -27.79 -8.03
N LEU A 229 -14.21 -26.83 -7.20
CA LEU A 229 -13.40 -25.67 -6.86
C LEU A 229 -12.13 -26.05 -6.06
N ASP A 230 -12.04 -27.28 -5.54
CA ASP A 230 -10.85 -27.81 -4.87
C ASP A 230 -9.58 -27.84 -5.74
N ARG A 231 -9.76 -27.87 -7.07
CA ARG A 231 -8.67 -27.85 -8.05
C ARG A 231 -8.17 -26.45 -8.37
N GLN A 232 -8.81 -25.41 -7.82
CA GLN A 232 -8.49 -24.01 -8.07
C GLN A 232 -7.66 -23.43 -6.92
N HIS A 233 -6.36 -23.26 -7.14
CA HIS A 233 -5.45 -22.67 -6.17
C HIS A 233 -5.26 -21.18 -6.47
N VAL A 234 -5.90 -20.32 -5.68
CA VAL A 234 -5.91 -18.88 -5.92
C VAL A 234 -4.96 -18.17 -4.96
N SER A 235 -3.83 -17.63 -5.44
CA SER A 235 -2.82 -17.00 -4.57
C SER A 235 -2.13 -15.81 -5.23
N CYS A 236 -2.07 -14.68 -4.54
CA CYS A 236 -1.15 -13.61 -4.93
C CYS A 236 0.28 -13.93 -4.44
N PRO A 237 1.31 -13.73 -5.27
CA PRO A 237 2.71 -13.96 -4.93
C PRO A 237 3.24 -12.86 -4.01
N HIS A 238 4.24 -13.23 -3.22
CA HIS A 238 5.01 -12.36 -2.33
C HIS A 238 4.13 -11.29 -1.69
N ASP A 239 4.34 -10.04 -2.07
CA ASP A 239 3.84 -8.82 -1.44
C ASP A 239 2.53 -8.29 -2.05
N HIS A 240 1.87 -9.10 -2.88
CA HIS A 240 0.60 -8.72 -3.50
C HIS A 240 -0.60 -9.26 -2.71
N PHE A 241 -1.70 -8.53 -2.81
CA PHE A 241 -2.98 -8.84 -2.18
C PHE A 241 -4.10 -8.77 -3.20
N MET A 242 -5.18 -9.49 -2.93
CA MET A 242 -6.30 -9.57 -3.85
C MET A 242 -7.03 -8.22 -3.92
N GLN A 243 -7.27 -7.74 -5.13
CA GLN A 243 -8.14 -6.58 -5.38
C GLN A 243 -9.39 -6.99 -6.18
N TYR A 244 -9.24 -7.96 -7.08
CA TYR A 244 -10.32 -8.45 -7.94
C TYR A 244 -10.29 -9.97 -8.00
N ILE A 245 -11.47 -10.59 -8.01
CA ILE A 245 -11.65 -12.04 -8.18
C ILE A 245 -12.88 -12.26 -9.06
N HIS A 246 -12.73 -13.12 -10.06
CA HIS A 246 -13.83 -13.56 -10.93
C HIS A 246 -13.64 -15.01 -11.34
N LEU A 247 -14.67 -15.84 -11.19
CA LEU A 247 -14.70 -17.16 -11.79
C LEU A 247 -15.02 -17.01 -13.28
N ASN A 248 -14.27 -17.68 -14.15
CA ASN A 248 -14.52 -17.68 -15.59
C ASN A 248 -14.66 -19.09 -16.11
N ARG A 249 -15.42 -19.23 -17.19
CA ARG A 249 -15.56 -20.47 -17.95
C ARG A 249 -14.81 -20.38 -19.26
N ASN A 250 -14.40 -21.53 -19.77
CA ASN A 250 -13.92 -21.61 -21.15
C ASN A 250 -15.08 -21.58 -22.15
N SER A 251 -14.75 -21.43 -23.43
CA SER A 251 -15.72 -21.30 -24.52
C SER A 251 -16.63 -22.52 -24.71
N ASP A 252 -16.14 -23.73 -24.40
CA ASP A 252 -16.93 -24.96 -24.48
C ASP A 252 -17.80 -25.21 -23.23
N HIS A 253 -17.72 -24.34 -22.22
CA HIS A 253 -18.48 -24.43 -20.98
C HIS A 253 -18.29 -25.74 -20.20
N THR A 254 -17.09 -26.34 -20.22
CA THR A 254 -16.77 -27.56 -19.43
C THR A 254 -15.67 -27.35 -18.40
N ARG A 255 -15.03 -26.18 -18.40
CA ARG A 255 -13.90 -25.86 -17.53
C ARG A 255 -14.06 -24.49 -16.90
N ILE A 256 -13.50 -24.38 -15.71
CA ILE A 256 -13.47 -23.17 -14.91
C ILE A 256 -12.03 -22.76 -14.58
N ARG A 257 -11.85 -21.47 -14.32
CA ARG A 257 -10.65 -20.86 -13.73
C ARG A 257 -11.05 -19.64 -12.92
N TYR A 258 -10.15 -19.11 -12.12
CA TYR A 258 -10.27 -17.77 -11.56
C TYR A 258 -9.37 -16.81 -12.30
N THR A 259 -9.87 -15.61 -12.58
CA THR A 259 -9.07 -14.43 -12.94
C THR A 259 -8.98 -13.53 -11.72
N ILE A 260 -7.75 -13.12 -11.40
CA ILE A 260 -7.42 -12.41 -10.17
C ILE A 260 -6.52 -11.22 -10.49
N ARG A 261 -6.85 -10.07 -9.92
CA ARG A 261 -5.95 -8.92 -9.89
C ARG A 261 -5.27 -8.87 -8.54
N CYS A 262 -3.95 -8.98 -8.57
CA CYS A 262 -3.08 -8.92 -7.41
C CYS A 262 -2.38 -7.56 -7.40
N CYS A 263 -2.39 -6.89 -6.25
CA CYS A 263 -1.81 -5.57 -6.10
C CYS A 263 -0.89 -5.48 -4.87
N GLU A 264 0.26 -4.84 -5.04
CA GLU A 264 1.19 -4.50 -3.96
C GLU A 264 1.09 -3.01 -3.61
N ILE A 265 1.32 -2.68 -2.34
CA ILE A 265 1.38 -1.29 -1.88
C ILE A 265 2.81 -0.80 -2.05
N ILE A 266 3.00 0.11 -3.00
CA ILE A 266 4.27 0.76 -3.28
C ILE A 266 4.35 2.02 -2.41
N VAL A 267 5.36 2.03 -1.54
CA VAL A 267 5.64 3.15 -0.64
C VAL A 267 6.80 3.97 -1.22
N PRO A 268 6.66 5.31 -1.32
CA PRO A 268 7.69 6.19 -1.87
C PRO A 268 8.93 6.33 -0.96
#